data_AF-A0A2V9AS83-F1
#
_entry.id   AF-A0A2V9AS83-F1
#
_cell.length_a   1.000
_cell.length_b   1.000
_cell.length_c   1.000
_cell.angle_alpha   90.00
_cell.angle_beta   90.00
_cell.angle_gamma   90.00
#
_symmetry.space_group_name_H-M   'P 1'
#
loop_
_entity.id
_entity.type
_entity.pdbx_description
1 polymer ?
#
loop_
_entity_poly.entity_id
_entity_poly.type
_entity_poly.pdbx_seq_one_letter_code
_entity_poly.pdbx_strand_id
1 'polypeptide(L)'
;MHERSTNRIRCRQKGFSILEMLLATMILLVGLVSVAQLVPASLLLNYRNRMDSSSLVFAQRQLDQMLDQPLNSNFFLDALGNTCQLGDPTTPNVLEGNSVVSLNNETLIDFSQPQGAPAPTNGYSFTYQDPTDPNGTTYDVRWAVIVTGNGSVPSSKRYILGVRRLGGNGFFLPITLDTMVTR
;
A
#
# COMPACT_ATOMS: atom_id res chain seq x y z
N MET A 1 44.35 32.64 74.47
CA MET A 1 43.09 32.96 73.74
C MET A 1 43.20 32.29 72.38
N HIS A 2 42.20 31.48 72.03
CA HIS A 2 42.24 30.37 71.07
C HIS A 2 42.69 30.71 69.63
N GLU A 3 43.63 29.91 69.11
CA GLU A 3 43.98 29.83 67.69
C GLU A 3 42.94 28.93 66.98
N ARG A 4 42.08 29.52 66.15
CA ARG A 4 41.05 28.81 65.37
C ARG A 4 41.69 28.25 64.09
N SER A 5 41.92 26.94 64.08
CA SER A 5 42.26 26.19 62.86
C SER A 5 41.07 26.18 61.89
N THR A 6 41.18 26.89 60.78
CA THR A 6 40.23 26.88 59.67
C THR A 6 40.41 25.62 58.82
N ASN A 7 39.50 24.67 58.96
CA ASN A 7 39.49 23.44 58.18
C ASN A 7 38.95 23.71 56.76
N ARG A 8 39.85 23.90 55.78
CA ARG A 8 39.47 24.04 54.37
C ARG A 8 39.12 22.68 53.79
N ILE A 9 37.84 22.45 53.52
CA ILE A 9 37.37 21.27 52.78
C ILE A 9 37.93 21.35 51.36
N ARG A 10 38.96 20.56 51.06
CA ARG A 10 39.45 20.37 49.68
C ARG A 10 38.37 19.65 48.89
N CYS A 11 37.71 20.36 47.98
CA CYS A 11 36.88 19.76 46.95
C CYS A 11 37.81 18.99 46.00
N ARG A 12 37.84 17.66 46.15
CA ARG A 12 38.63 16.76 45.29
C ARG A 12 38.00 16.79 43.89
N GLN A 13 38.60 17.54 42.98
CA GLN A 13 38.34 17.38 41.55
C GLN A 13 38.84 15.99 41.15
N LYS A 14 37.92 15.02 41.02
CA LYS A 14 38.20 13.74 40.41
C LYS A 14 38.21 13.96 38.90
N GLY A 15 39.40 13.98 38.29
CA GLY A 15 39.51 13.90 36.85
C GLY A 15 38.89 12.59 36.34
N PHE A 16 38.32 12.61 35.14
CA PHE A 16 37.77 11.42 34.50
C PHE A 16 38.86 10.34 34.36
N SER A 17 38.54 9.12 34.77
CA SER A 17 39.44 7.98 34.60
C SER A 17 39.50 7.58 33.11
N ILE A 18 40.66 7.10 32.64
CA ILE A 18 40.83 6.61 31.26
C ILE A 18 39.80 5.51 30.92
N LEU A 19 39.48 4.65 31.89
CA LEU A 19 38.44 3.63 31.74
C LEU A 19 37.05 4.21 31.49
N GLU A 20 36.73 5.32 32.17
CA GLU A 20 35.45 6.00 32.06
C GLU A 20 35.32 6.69 30.70
N MET A 21 36.41 7.25 30.18
CA MET A 21 36.50 7.79 28.82
C MET A 21 36.35 6.69 27.76
N LEU A 22 36.96 5.52 27.97
CA LEU A 22 36.83 4.35 27.09
C LEU A 22 35.39 3.80 27.05
N LEU A 23 34.74 3.71 28.22
CA LEU A 23 33.34 3.28 28.29
C LEU A 23 32.43 4.31 27.60
N ALA A 24 32.67 5.60 27.85
CA ALA A 24 31.89 6.69 27.25
C ALA A 24 31.99 6.70 25.72
N THR A 25 33.18 6.51 25.15
CA THR A 25 33.36 6.44 23.69
C THR A 25 32.72 5.18 23.09
N MET A 26 32.74 4.05 23.81
CA MET A 26 32.03 2.84 23.39
C MET A 26 30.51 3.06 23.29
N ILE A 27 29.91 3.64 24.33
CA ILE A 27 28.49 3.98 24.36
C ILE A 27 28.14 4.99 23.25
N LEU A 28 29.00 6.01 23.06
CA LEU A 28 28.83 7.01 22.01
C LEU A 28 28.86 6.38 20.61
N LEU A 29 29.82 5.49 20.34
CA LEU A 29 29.96 4.82 19.04
C LEU A 29 28.76 3.94 18.75
N VAL A 30 28.31 3.13 19.72
CA VAL A 30 27.10 2.31 19.56
C VAL A 30 25.89 3.20 19.28
N GLY A 31 25.70 4.26 20.06
CA GLY A 31 24.59 5.21 19.87
C GLY A 31 24.60 5.87 18.48
N LEU A 32 25.77 6.31 18.01
CA LEU A 32 25.92 6.96 16.70
C LEU A 32 25.62 5.99 15.55
N VAL A 33 26.11 4.74 15.62
CA VAL A 33 25.83 3.71 14.62
C VAL A 33 24.34 3.36 14.61
N SER A 34 23.71 3.24 15.78
CA SER A 34 22.26 2.98 15.87
C SER A 34 21.44 4.08 15.20
N VAL A 35 21.74 5.36 15.46
CA VAL A 35 21.02 6.49 14.83
C VAL A 35 21.27 6.53 13.31
N ALA A 36 22.51 6.29 12.88
CA ALA A 36 22.88 6.30 11.47
C ALA A 36 22.11 5.26 10.63
N GLN A 37 21.72 4.13 11.24
CA GLN A 37 20.92 3.09 10.57
C GLN A 37 19.42 3.33 10.70
N LEU A 38 18.95 3.83 11.85
CA LEU A 38 17.54 4.05 12.11
C LEU A 38 16.94 5.18 11.26
N VAL A 39 17.69 6.25 10.98
CA VAL A 39 17.18 7.38 10.20
C VAL A 39 16.87 6.98 8.75
N PRO A 40 17.80 6.38 7.98
CA PRO A 40 17.50 5.91 6.62
C PRO A 40 16.41 4.84 6.60
N ALA A 41 16.40 3.92 7.55
CA ALA A 41 15.37 2.89 7.65
C ALA A 41 13.98 3.51 7.87
N SER A 42 13.87 4.51 8.75
CA SER A 42 12.62 5.22 9.02
C SER A 42 12.13 6.02 7.82
N LEU A 43 13.06 6.65 7.07
CA LEU A 43 12.72 7.36 5.83
C LEU A 43 12.18 6.40 4.77
N LEU A 44 12.82 5.24 4.60
CA LEU A 44 12.37 4.22 3.65
C LEU A 44 10.98 3.68 4.02
N LEU A 45 10.73 3.44 5.31
CA LEU A 45 9.43 2.99 5.81
C LEU A 45 8.34 4.05 5.61
N ASN A 46 8.62 5.31 5.94
CA ASN A 46 7.68 6.41 5.72
C ASN A 46 7.38 6.58 4.22
N TYR A 47 8.39 6.50 3.37
CA TYR A 47 8.21 6.54 1.93
C TYR A 47 7.28 5.42 1.43
N ARG A 48 7.50 4.18 1.87
CA ARG A 48 6.62 3.04 1.53
C ARG A 48 5.19 3.27 2.03
N ASN A 49 5.02 3.70 3.28
CA ASN A 49 3.69 3.97 3.85
C ASN A 49 2.93 5.06 3.09
N ARG A 50 3.63 6.11 2.65
CA ARG A 50 3.03 7.19 1.86
C ARG A 50 2.61 6.69 0.48
N MET A 51 3.44 5.85 -0.15
CA MET A 51 3.11 5.22 -1.43
C MET A 51 1.87 4.33 -1.29
N ASP A 52 1.82 3.50 -0.25
CA ASP A 52 0.68 2.60 0.01
C ASP A 52 -0.60 3.41 0.30
N SER A 53 -0.48 4.54 1.01
CA SER A 53 -1.62 5.43 1.25
C SER A 53 -2.16 6.03 -0.06
N SER A 54 -1.27 6.42 -0.98
CA SER A 54 -1.68 6.97 -2.29
C SER A 54 -2.39 5.93 -3.17
N SER A 55 -1.91 4.69 -3.18
CA SER A 55 -2.55 3.60 -3.95
C SER A 55 -3.90 3.21 -3.35
N LEU A 56 -4.05 3.22 -2.02
CA LEU A 56 -5.32 2.97 -1.35
C LEU A 56 -6.37 4.03 -1.67
N VAL A 57 -6.01 5.32 -1.65
CA VAL A 57 -6.94 6.40 -2.03
C VAL A 57 -7.38 6.25 -3.49
N PHE A 58 -6.45 5.90 -4.38
CA PHE A 58 -6.79 5.66 -5.78
C PHE A 58 -7.70 4.42 -5.94
N ALA A 59 -7.38 3.33 -5.25
CA ALA A 59 -8.19 2.11 -5.24
C ALA A 59 -9.62 2.38 -4.78
N GLN A 60 -9.80 3.16 -3.72
CA GLN A 60 -11.11 3.56 -3.22
C GLN A 60 -11.90 4.37 -4.26
N ARG A 61 -11.27 5.38 -4.88
CA ARG A 61 -11.92 6.18 -5.92
C ARG A 61 -12.36 5.33 -7.12
N GLN A 62 -11.55 4.35 -7.51
CA GLN A 62 -11.89 3.46 -8.61
C GLN A 62 -13.06 2.53 -8.25
N LEU A 63 -13.08 2.02 -7.01
CA LEU A 63 -14.20 1.23 -6.51
C LEU A 63 -15.49 2.06 -6.47
N ASP A 64 -15.43 3.30 -6.01
CA ASP A 64 -16.59 4.20 -5.99
C ASP A 64 -17.18 4.39 -7.41
N GLN A 65 -16.33 4.54 -8.43
CA GLN A 65 -16.77 4.62 -9.82
C GLN A 65 -17.42 3.33 -10.32
N MET A 66 -16.90 2.16 -9.91
CA MET A 66 -17.49 0.86 -10.25
C MET A 66 -18.86 0.66 -9.60
N LEU A 67 -19.04 1.13 -8.36
CA LEU A 67 -20.29 1.02 -7.62
C LEU A 67 -21.39 1.93 -8.15
N ASP A 68 -21.03 3.07 -8.70
CA ASP A 68 -21.98 4.01 -9.32
C ASP A 68 -22.57 3.45 -10.62
N GLN A 69 -22.01 2.37 -11.16
CA GLN A 69 -22.50 1.74 -12.37
C GLN A 69 -23.76 0.89 -12.10
N PRO A 70 -24.75 0.92 -13.00
CA PRO A 70 -25.90 0.03 -12.92
C PRO A 70 -25.49 -1.45 -12.88
N LEU A 71 -26.21 -2.28 -12.12
CA LEU A 71 -25.92 -3.73 -12.02
C LEU A 71 -25.98 -4.44 -13.37
N ASN A 72 -26.85 -3.99 -14.28
CA ASN A 72 -26.98 -4.51 -15.64
C ASN A 72 -25.91 -4.00 -16.61
N SER A 73 -25.03 -3.09 -16.17
CA SER A 73 -23.88 -2.66 -16.96
C SER A 73 -22.74 -3.66 -16.82
N ASN A 74 -22.18 -4.08 -17.95
CA ASN A 74 -21.05 -5.00 -18.00
C ASN A 74 -19.71 -4.27 -18.11
N PHE A 75 -19.73 -2.97 -18.43
CA PHE A 75 -18.52 -2.14 -18.51
C PHE A 75 -18.84 -0.65 -18.36
N PHE A 76 -17.83 0.16 -18.12
CA PHE A 76 -17.90 1.62 -18.25
C PHE A 76 -16.59 2.16 -18.83
N LEU A 77 -16.61 3.42 -19.26
CA LEU A 77 -15.40 4.15 -19.66
C LEU A 77 -14.97 5.04 -18.50
N ASP A 78 -13.71 4.92 -18.10
CA ASP A 78 -13.14 5.84 -17.11
C ASP A 78 -12.88 7.24 -17.72
N ALA A 79 -12.43 8.18 -16.88
CA ALA A 79 -12.12 9.54 -17.30
C ALA A 79 -10.95 9.64 -18.31
N LEU A 80 -10.16 8.57 -18.46
CA LEU A 80 -9.05 8.45 -19.41
C LEU A 80 -9.45 7.69 -20.69
N GLY A 81 -10.71 7.24 -20.79
CA GLY A 81 -11.22 6.48 -21.92
C GLY A 81 -10.89 4.98 -21.89
N ASN A 82 -10.41 4.45 -20.76
CA ASN A 82 -10.19 3.02 -20.59
C ASN A 82 -11.51 2.29 -20.36
N THR A 83 -11.72 1.19 -21.07
CA THR A 83 -12.86 0.30 -20.82
C THR A 83 -12.62 -0.54 -19.57
N CYS A 84 -13.39 -0.27 -18.51
CA CYS A 84 -13.39 -1.03 -17.27
C CYS A 84 -14.54 -2.04 -17.26
N GLN A 85 -14.21 -3.33 -17.24
CA GLN A 85 -15.17 -4.43 -17.19
C GLN A 85 -15.74 -4.61 -15.77
N LEU A 86 -17.03 -4.93 -15.70
CA LEU A 86 -17.82 -5.07 -14.47
C LEU A 86 -18.43 -6.46 -14.34
N GLY A 87 -17.93 -7.46 -15.06
CA GLY A 87 -18.45 -8.82 -15.04
C GLY A 87 -19.64 -9.07 -15.99
N ASP A 88 -19.74 -10.29 -16.49
CA ASP A 88 -20.80 -10.78 -17.37
C ASP A 88 -21.87 -11.57 -16.57
N PRO A 89 -23.14 -11.13 -16.55
CA PRO A 89 -24.21 -11.82 -15.85
C PRO A 89 -24.59 -13.19 -16.46
N THR A 90 -24.08 -13.54 -17.64
CA THR A 90 -24.29 -14.86 -18.26
C THR A 90 -23.41 -15.96 -17.65
N THR A 91 -22.37 -15.58 -16.89
CA THR A 91 -21.47 -16.49 -16.17
C THR A 91 -21.56 -16.29 -14.64
N PRO A 92 -22.74 -16.52 -14.02
CA PRO A 92 -22.95 -16.22 -12.61
C PRO A 92 -22.09 -17.11 -11.70
N ASN A 93 -21.66 -16.53 -10.58
CA ASN A 93 -20.85 -17.15 -9.53
C ASN A 93 -19.48 -17.66 -9.98
N VAL A 94 -18.97 -17.11 -11.10
CA VAL A 94 -17.60 -17.32 -11.56
C VAL A 94 -16.80 -16.06 -11.30
N LEU A 95 -15.52 -16.25 -10.94
CA LEU A 95 -14.56 -15.15 -10.83
C LEU A 95 -14.12 -14.73 -12.23
N GLU A 96 -14.43 -13.50 -12.59
CA GLU A 96 -14.02 -12.89 -13.86
C GLU A 96 -12.88 -11.90 -13.63
N GLY A 97 -11.82 -12.02 -14.41
CA GLY A 97 -10.59 -11.22 -14.27
C GLY A 97 -9.39 -12.11 -13.92
N ASN A 98 -8.44 -12.19 -14.85
CA ASN A 98 -7.28 -13.09 -14.75
C ASN A 98 -6.22 -12.66 -13.74
N SER A 99 -6.45 -11.53 -13.05
CA SER A 99 -5.46 -10.91 -12.16
C SER A 99 -5.60 -11.37 -10.71
N VAL A 100 -6.46 -12.33 -10.42
CA VAL A 100 -6.66 -12.86 -9.07
C VAL A 100 -6.16 -14.29 -8.97
N VAL A 101 -5.35 -14.54 -7.94
CA VAL A 101 -4.83 -15.86 -7.57
C VAL A 101 -5.32 -16.23 -6.17
N SER A 102 -5.69 -17.49 -5.98
CA SER A 102 -5.93 -18.03 -4.63
C SER A 102 -4.63 -18.58 -4.05
N LEU A 103 -4.13 -18.00 -2.96
CA LEU A 103 -2.99 -18.52 -2.21
C LEU A 103 -3.44 -18.81 -0.78
N ASN A 104 -3.24 -20.04 -0.29
CA ASN A 104 -3.60 -20.42 1.08
C ASN A 104 -5.05 -20.08 1.49
N ASN A 105 -6.03 -20.34 0.62
CA ASN A 105 -7.45 -19.96 0.81
C ASN A 105 -7.74 -18.44 0.86
N GLU A 106 -6.75 -17.58 0.66
CA GLU A 106 -6.94 -16.15 0.47
C GLU A 106 -6.99 -15.80 -1.02
N THR A 107 -7.85 -14.86 -1.37
CA THR A 107 -7.94 -14.30 -2.72
C THR A 107 -7.00 -13.11 -2.79
N LEU A 108 -5.97 -13.15 -3.63
CA LEU A 108 -5.01 -12.06 -3.81
C LEU A 108 -4.97 -11.59 -5.26
N ILE A 109 -4.60 -10.33 -5.46
CA ILE A 109 -4.31 -9.81 -6.79
C ILE A 109 -2.86 -10.16 -7.14
N ASP A 110 -2.67 -10.87 -8.24
CA ASP A 110 -1.37 -11.22 -8.79
C ASP A 110 -0.86 -10.10 -9.71
N PHE A 111 0.17 -9.38 -9.24
CA PHE A 111 0.90 -8.38 -10.03
C PHE A 111 2.20 -8.92 -10.64
N SER A 112 2.49 -10.22 -10.51
CA SER A 112 3.67 -10.86 -11.08
C SER A 112 3.50 -11.20 -12.56
N GLN A 113 2.26 -11.44 -12.99
CA GLN A 113 1.97 -11.66 -14.41
C GLN A 113 2.21 -10.37 -15.20
N PRO A 114 2.82 -10.45 -16.40
CA PRO A 114 2.83 -9.32 -17.32
C PRO A 114 1.39 -8.84 -17.48
N GLN A 115 1.22 -7.52 -17.46
CA GLN A 115 -0.09 -6.90 -17.58
C GLN A 115 -0.85 -7.60 -18.71
N GLY A 116 -1.98 -8.22 -18.39
CA GLY A 116 -2.88 -8.73 -19.43
C GLY A 116 -3.12 -7.58 -20.41
N ALA A 117 -3.15 -7.89 -21.71
CA ALA A 117 -3.13 -6.88 -22.78
C ALA A 117 -3.91 -5.61 -22.37
N PRO A 118 -3.30 -4.41 -22.52
CA PRO A 118 -3.88 -3.16 -22.03
C PRO A 118 -5.34 -3.06 -22.46
N ALA A 119 -6.19 -2.47 -21.62
CA ALA A 119 -7.52 -2.06 -22.05
C ALA A 119 -7.38 -1.43 -23.45
N PRO A 120 -8.04 -1.99 -24.48
CA PRO A 120 -9.35 -2.64 -24.42
C PRO A 120 -9.39 -4.18 -24.45
N THR A 121 -8.28 -4.92 -24.51
CA THR A 121 -8.35 -6.37 -24.86
C THR A 121 -8.67 -7.29 -23.67
N ASN A 122 -8.39 -6.88 -22.43
CA ASN A 122 -8.71 -7.69 -21.24
C ASN A 122 -9.52 -6.94 -20.18
N GLY A 123 -9.65 -5.60 -20.26
CA GLY A 123 -10.63 -4.77 -19.54
C GLY A 123 -10.70 -4.84 -18.00
N TYR A 124 -9.92 -5.70 -17.35
CA TYR A 124 -9.82 -5.95 -15.91
C TYR A 124 -8.48 -5.47 -15.32
N SER A 125 -7.68 -4.76 -16.13
CA SER A 125 -6.43 -4.14 -15.70
C SER A 125 -6.06 -2.96 -16.60
N PHE A 126 -5.47 -1.92 -16.02
CA PHE A 126 -4.88 -0.80 -16.76
C PHE A 126 -3.77 -0.14 -15.94
N THR A 127 -2.98 0.70 -16.60
CA THR A 127 -2.02 1.56 -15.93
C THR A 127 -2.60 2.96 -15.78
N TYR A 128 -2.54 3.49 -14.57
CA TYR A 128 -2.94 4.85 -14.28
C TYR A 128 -1.71 5.69 -13.99
N GLN A 129 -1.60 6.83 -14.64
CA GLN A 129 -0.66 7.86 -14.25
C GLN A 129 -1.47 9.08 -13.84
N ASP A 130 -1.20 9.61 -12.64
CA ASP A 130 -1.87 10.84 -12.23
C ASP A 130 -1.38 11.98 -13.13
N PRO A 131 -2.27 12.63 -13.92
CA PRO A 131 -1.89 13.73 -14.80
C PRO A 131 -1.41 14.96 -14.02
N THR A 132 -1.64 15.02 -12.71
CA THR A 132 -1.21 16.10 -11.83
C THR A 132 0.11 15.81 -11.10
N ASP A 133 0.66 14.59 -11.20
CA ASP A 133 1.95 14.25 -10.57
C ASP A 133 3.14 14.64 -11.48
N PRO A 134 3.96 15.62 -11.09
CA PRO A 134 5.15 16.02 -11.87
C PRO A 134 6.22 14.93 -11.94
N ASN A 135 6.18 13.92 -11.05
CA ASN A 135 7.12 12.79 -11.06
C ASN A 135 6.70 11.65 -12.00
N GLY A 136 5.49 11.74 -12.57
CA GLY A 136 4.96 10.75 -13.49
C GLY A 136 4.81 9.35 -12.87
N THR A 137 4.44 9.28 -11.59
CA THR A 137 4.24 8.00 -10.92
C THR A 137 3.11 7.22 -11.57
N THR A 138 3.43 6.04 -12.08
CA THR A 138 2.46 5.12 -12.69
C THR A 138 2.06 4.02 -11.71
N TYR A 139 0.77 3.69 -11.71
CA TYR A 139 0.15 2.64 -10.94
C TYR A 139 -0.37 1.55 -11.87
N ASP A 140 -0.17 0.29 -11.49
CA ASP A 140 -0.82 -0.88 -12.06
C ASP A 140 -2.10 -1.14 -11.26
N VAL A 141 -3.22 -1.16 -11.96
CA VAL A 141 -4.56 -1.33 -11.41
C VAL A 141 -5.10 -2.63 -11.98
N ARG A 142 -5.50 -3.55 -11.10
CA ARG A 142 -6.06 -4.83 -11.49
C ARG A 142 -7.27 -5.15 -10.62
N TRP A 143 -8.27 -5.78 -11.20
CA TRP A 143 -9.42 -6.22 -10.45
C TRP A 143 -10.01 -7.50 -11.02
N ALA A 144 -10.90 -8.09 -10.24
CA ALA A 144 -11.79 -9.15 -10.64
C ALA A 144 -13.19 -8.88 -10.10
N VAL A 145 -14.17 -9.51 -10.74
CA VAL A 145 -15.58 -9.37 -10.40
C VAL A 145 -16.20 -10.75 -10.24
N ILE A 146 -17.07 -10.89 -9.25
CA ILE A 146 -17.95 -12.04 -9.13
C ILE A 146 -19.38 -11.51 -9.26
N VAL A 147 -20.09 -11.94 -10.31
CA VAL A 147 -21.49 -11.57 -10.52
C VAL A 147 -22.37 -12.68 -9.97
N THR A 148 -23.29 -12.35 -9.07
CA THR A 148 -24.30 -13.29 -8.57
C THR A 148 -25.65 -12.92 -9.17
N GLY A 149 -26.35 -13.88 -9.75
CA GLY A 149 -27.61 -13.64 -10.44
C GLY A 149 -28.16 -14.89 -11.11
N ASN A 150 -29.24 -14.73 -11.87
CA ASN A 150 -29.88 -15.83 -12.60
C ASN A 150 -29.69 -15.65 -14.11
N GLY A 151 -28.59 -16.21 -14.63
CA GLY A 151 -28.34 -16.52 -16.05
C GLY A 151 -28.41 -15.38 -17.09
N SER A 152 -28.60 -14.13 -16.67
CA SER A 152 -28.63 -12.87 -17.45
C SER A 152 -29.08 -11.69 -16.58
N VAL A 153 -29.75 -11.96 -15.46
CA VAL A 153 -30.19 -10.92 -14.51
C VAL A 153 -29.23 -10.90 -13.31
N PRO A 154 -28.33 -9.89 -13.21
CA PRO A 154 -27.46 -9.75 -12.06
C PRO A 154 -28.25 -9.28 -10.84
N SER A 155 -28.07 -9.97 -9.71
CA SER A 155 -28.64 -9.62 -8.40
C SER A 155 -27.64 -8.89 -7.51
N SER A 156 -26.35 -9.19 -7.64
CA SER A 156 -25.25 -8.57 -6.89
C SER A 156 -23.94 -8.69 -7.66
N LYS A 157 -23.02 -7.77 -7.40
CA LYS A 157 -21.65 -7.80 -7.92
C LYS A 157 -20.68 -7.59 -6.75
N ARG A 158 -19.65 -8.42 -6.70
CA ARG A 158 -18.54 -8.27 -5.77
C ARG A 158 -17.29 -7.86 -6.55
N TYR A 159 -16.67 -6.77 -6.14
CA TYR A 159 -15.44 -6.26 -6.75
C TYR A 159 -14.24 -6.56 -5.86
N ILE A 160 -13.18 -7.08 -6.46
CA ILE A 160 -11.90 -7.35 -5.81
C ILE A 160 -10.86 -6.52 -6.55
N LEU A 161 -10.35 -5.47 -5.93
CA LEU A 161 -9.47 -4.50 -6.60
C LEU A 161 -8.14 -4.37 -5.87
N GLY A 162 -7.06 -4.30 -6.65
CA GLY A 162 -5.71 -4.04 -6.18
C GLY A 162 -5.07 -2.92 -7.00
N VAL A 163 -4.31 -2.08 -6.31
CA VAL A 163 -3.53 -1.01 -6.93
C VAL A 163 -2.11 -1.07 -6.39
N ARG A 164 -1.14 -0.98 -7.30
CA ARG A 164 0.28 -1.04 -6.98
C ARG A 164 1.01 0.04 -7.77
N ARG A 165 2.07 0.63 -7.22
CA ARG A 165 3.00 1.43 -8.02
C ARG A 165 3.83 0.54 -8.95
N LEU A 166 3.92 0.88 -10.23
CA LEU A 166 4.86 0.22 -11.14
C LEU A 166 6.30 0.40 -10.64
N GLY A 167 7.07 -0.70 -10.66
CA GLY A 167 8.46 -0.72 -10.20
C GLY A 167 8.73 -1.34 -8.82
N GLY A 168 7.72 -1.78 -8.05
CA GLY A 168 7.93 -2.49 -6.77
C GLY A 168 7.30 -3.88 -6.72
N ASN A 169 8.07 -4.98 -6.82
CA ASN A 169 7.54 -6.36 -6.82
C ASN A 169 7.04 -6.80 -5.43
N GLY A 170 5.78 -7.25 -5.35
CA GLY A 170 5.18 -7.83 -4.15
C GLY A 170 3.70 -8.18 -4.32
N PHE A 171 3.20 -9.07 -3.46
CA PHE A 171 1.77 -9.37 -3.30
C PHE A 171 1.14 -8.36 -2.33
N PHE A 172 -0.07 -7.89 -2.62
CA PHE A 172 -0.78 -6.94 -1.77
C PHE A 172 -2.17 -7.45 -1.42
N LEU A 173 -2.62 -7.09 -0.23
CA LEU A 173 -3.97 -7.40 0.23
C LEU A 173 -4.98 -6.64 -0.64
N PRO A 174 -5.97 -7.32 -1.24
CA PRO A 174 -6.97 -6.65 -2.06
C PRO A 174 -7.92 -5.83 -1.20
N ILE A 175 -8.47 -4.79 -1.80
CA ILE A 175 -9.66 -4.13 -1.27
C ILE A 175 -10.87 -4.82 -1.90
N THR A 176 -11.75 -5.36 -1.06
CA THR A 176 -12.99 -5.99 -1.51
C THR A 176 -14.18 -5.15 -1.10
N LEU A 177 -15.10 -4.92 -2.02
CA LEU A 177 -16.38 -4.29 -1.71
C LEU A 177 -17.53 -5.06 -2.37
N ASP A 178 -18.58 -5.31 -1.59
CA ASP A 178 -19.79 -5.98 -2.03
C ASP A 178 -20.89 -4.94 -2.25
N THR A 179 -21.54 -4.98 -3.41
CA THR A 179 -22.75 -4.18 -3.66
C THR A 179 -23.99 -5.04 -3.76
N MET A 180 -25.09 -4.54 -3.18
CA MET A 180 -26.43 -5.10 -3.31
C MET A 180 -27.41 -3.97 -3.58
N VAL A 181 -28.22 -4.10 -4.63
CA VAL A 181 -29.43 -3.30 -4.80
C VAL A 181 -30.53 -4.20 -5.32
N THR A 182 -31.56 -4.38 -4.50
CA THR A 182 -32.84 -4.95 -4.90
C THR A 182 -33.77 -3.78 -5.23
N ARG A 183 -34.39 -3.80 -6.41
CA ARG A 183 -35.63 -3.06 -6.65
C ARG A 183 -36.81 -3.96 -6.39
#